data_AF-A0A3N9UT94-F1
#
_entry.id   AF-A0A3N9UT94-F1
#
_cell.length_a   1.000
_cell.length_b   1.000
_cell.length_c   1.000
_cell.angle_alpha   90.00
_cell.angle_beta   90.00
_cell.angle_gamma   90.00
#
_symmetry.space_group_name_H-M   'P 1'
#
loop_
_entity.id
_entity.type
_entity.pdbx_description
1 polymer ?
#
loop_
_entity_poly.entity_id
_entity_poly.type
_entity_poly.pdbx_seq_one_letter_code
_entity_poly.pdbx_strand_id
1 'polypeptide(L)' 'MIVALWDPLEDQAGISESEFFEYFRNKETGFALEIIEVERFENPLDPKTLFPNFIPPQSFCYIKSTIGRDDHLGIR' A
#
# COMPACT_ATOMS: atom_id res chain seq x y z
N MET A 1 13.18 17.35 -2.54
CA MET A 1 12.27 17.68 -3.67
C MET A 1 11.68 16.38 -4.20
N ILE A 2 10.48 16.43 -4.75
CA ILE A 2 9.79 15.26 -5.34
C ILE A 2 10.66 14.51 -6.37
N VAL A 3 11.48 15.22 -7.14
CA VAL A 3 12.47 14.64 -8.07
C VAL A 3 13.47 13.71 -7.37
N ALA A 4 13.90 14.03 -6.14
CA ALA A 4 14.82 13.19 -5.37
C ALA A 4 14.18 11.87 -4.89
N LEU A 5 12.85 11.73 -4.99
CA LEU A 5 12.18 10.44 -4.85
C LEU A 5 12.07 9.71 -6.19
N TRP A 6 11.84 10.44 -7.28
CA TRP A 6 11.64 9.85 -8.61
C TRP A 6 12.92 9.21 -9.16
N ASP A 7 14.00 9.99 -9.29
CA ASP A 7 15.22 9.55 -9.99
C ASP A 7 15.78 8.20 -9.47
N PRO A 8 15.84 7.93 -8.15
CA PRO A 8 16.34 6.63 -7.68
C PRO A 8 15.30 5.50 -7.66
N LEU A 9 14.00 5.78 -7.80
CA LEU A 9 12.93 4.81 -7.54
C LEU A 9 12.02 4.54 -8.75
N GLU A 10 12.18 5.26 -9.86
CA GLU A 10 11.29 5.17 -11.03
C GLU A 10 11.07 3.73 -11.53
N ASP A 11 12.15 2.93 -11.60
CA ASP A 11 12.10 1.53 -12.04
C ASP A 11 11.36 0.60 -11.06
N GLN A 12 11.22 1.00 -9.79
CA GLN A 12 10.58 0.22 -8.72
C GLN A 12 9.19 0.75 -8.35
N ALA A 13 8.84 1.97 -8.76
CA ALA A 13 7.60 2.63 -8.37
C ALA A 13 6.35 2.00 -8.99
N GLY A 14 6.49 1.29 -10.12
CA GLY A 14 5.39 0.60 -10.79
C GLY A 14 4.33 1.52 -11.41
N ILE A 15 4.66 2.81 -11.59
CA ILE A 15 3.82 3.83 -12.22
C ILE A 15 4.64 4.64 -13.21
N SER A 16 3.99 5.34 -14.13
CA SER A 16 4.68 6.23 -15.07
C SER A 16 5.12 7.55 -14.41
N GLU A 17 6.11 8.19 -15.02
CA GLU A 17 6.61 9.51 -14.61
C GLU A 17 5.48 10.56 -14.54
N SER A 18 4.60 10.58 -15.54
CA SER A 18 3.48 11.52 -15.59
C SER A 18 2.48 11.30 -14.46
N GLU A 19 2.14 10.04 -14.15
CA GLU A 19 1.28 9.70 -13.01
C GLU A 19 1.91 10.13 -11.68
N PHE A 20 3.22 9.91 -11.53
CA PHE A 20 3.96 10.30 -10.33
C PHE A 20 3.95 11.82 -10.12
N PHE A 21 4.35 12.61 -11.12
CA PHE A 21 4.37 14.07 -10.98
C PHE A 21 2.98 14.70 -10.91
N GLU A 22 1.97 14.05 -11.49
CA GLU A 22 0.57 14.46 -11.29
C GLU A 22 0.12 14.28 -9.85
N TYR A 23 0.40 13.11 -9.26
CA TYR A 23 0.05 12.80 -7.88
C TYR A 23 0.71 13.77 -6.89
N PHE A 24 1.99 14.10 -7.12
CA PHE A 24 2.75 15.03 -6.28
C PHE A 24 2.65 16.50 -6.71
N ARG A 25 1.72 16.85 -7.61
CA ARG A 25 1.55 18.24 -8.06
C ARG A 25 1.36 19.18 -6.87
N ASN A 26 2.15 20.26 -6.84
CA ASN A 26 2.18 21.26 -5.77
C ASN A 26 2.53 20.71 -4.38
N LYS A 27 3.24 19.58 -4.30
CA LYS A 27 3.77 19.04 -3.04
C LYS A 27 5.28 19.28 -2.97
N GLU A 28 5.73 19.76 -1.81
CA GLU A 28 7.14 20.02 -1.56
C GLU A 28 7.86 18.80 -0.94
N THR A 29 7.08 17.94 -0.27
CA THR A 29 7.55 16.75 0.45
C THR A 29 6.75 15.52 0.02
N GLY A 30 7.44 14.39 -0.10
CA GLY A 30 6.85 13.07 -0.32
C GLY A 30 7.57 12.02 0.53
N PHE A 31 6.97 10.84 0.65
CA PHE A 31 7.54 9.71 1.37
C PHE A 31 7.53 8.49 0.45
N ALA A 32 8.63 7.74 0.43
CA ALA A 32 8.70 6.42 -0.19
C ALA A 32 8.62 5.35 0.92
N LEU A 33 7.82 4.33 0.68
CA LEU A 33 7.74 3.14 1.52
C LEU A 33 8.36 1.98 0.73
N GLU A 34 9.46 1.44 1.23
CA GLU A 34 10.09 0.27 0.64
C GLU A 34 9.40 -1.00 1.15
N ILE A 35 9.01 -1.88 0.22
CA ILE A 35 8.46 -3.19 0.51
C ILE A 35 9.55 -4.22 0.21
N ILE A 36 10.11 -4.83 1.25
CA ILE A 36 11.23 -5.78 1.12
C ILE A 36 10.73 -7.18 0.82
N GLU A 37 9.72 -7.64 1.57
CA GLU A 37 9.15 -8.98 1.45
C GLU A 37 7.68 -8.88 1.07
N VAL A 38 7.31 -9.52 -0.03
CA VAL A 38 5.93 -9.60 -0.52
C VAL A 38 5.44 -11.01 -0.37
N GLU A 39 4.58 -11.25 0.61
CA GLU A 39 3.81 -12.48 0.72
C GLU A 39 2.51 -12.35 -0.07
N ARG A 40 2.33 -13.21 -1.07
CA ARG A 40 1.10 -13.25 -1.87
C ARG A 40 0.12 -14.23 -1.25
N PHE A 41 -1.11 -13.78 -1.03
CA PHE A 41 -2.20 -14.66 -0.65
C PHE A 41 -2.42 -15.74 -1.73
N GLU A 42 -2.45 -17.02 -1.33
CA GLU A 42 -2.80 -18.11 -2.24
C GLU A 42 -4.23 -17.96 -2.78
N ASN A 43 -5.15 -17.53 -1.92
CA ASN A 43 -6.54 -17.27 -2.25
C ASN A 43 -6.87 -15.80 -1.93
N PRO A 44 -7.36 -15.01 -2.90
CA PRO A 44 -7.80 -13.64 -2.64
C PRO A 44 -8.88 -13.60 -1.54
N LEU A 45 -8.74 -12.66 -0.61
CA LEU A 45 -9.72 -12.44 0.46
C LEU A 45 -10.61 -11.25 0.11
N ASP A 46 -11.93 -11.39 0.27
CA ASP A 46 -12.85 -10.26 0.24
C ASP A 46 -12.84 -9.55 1.62
N PRO A 47 -12.36 -8.31 1.73
CA PRO A 47 -12.30 -7.59 3.01
C PRO A 47 -13.65 -7.44 3.69
N LYS A 48 -14.77 -7.47 2.93
CA LYS A 48 -16.11 -7.38 3.50
C LYS A 48 -16.49 -8.58 4.36
N THR A 49 -15.84 -9.73 4.14
CA THR A 49 -16.06 -10.93 4.96
C THR A 49 -15.46 -10.80 6.36
N LEU A 50 -14.39 -9.99 6.49
CA LEU A 50 -13.70 -9.71 7.75
C LEU A 50 -14.21 -8.42 8.42
N PHE A 51 -14.62 -7.45 7.60
CA PHE A 51 -15.07 -6.14 8.04
C PHE A 51 -16.44 -5.83 7.41
N PRO A 52 -17.57 -6.05 8.12
CA PRO A 52 -18.92 -5.92 7.56
C PRO A 52 -19.24 -4.55 6.91
N ASN A 53 -18.56 -3.49 7.36
CA ASN A 53 -18.68 -2.13 6.84
C ASN A 53 -17.39 -1.65 6.16
N PHE A 54 -16.67 -2.56 5.50
CA PHE A 54 -15.40 -2.24 4.85
C PHE A 54 -15.57 -1.12 3.82
N ILE A 55 -14.76 -0.09 3.96
CA ILE A 55 -14.56 0.97 2.98
C ILE A 55 -13.05 1.05 2.75
N PRO A 56 -12.55 0.99 1.50
CA PRO A 56 -11.13 1.14 1.23
C PRO A 56 -10.58 2.44 1.83
N PRO A 57 -9.50 2.41 2.62
CA PRO A 57 -8.91 3.63 3.15
C PRO A 57 -8.30 4.46 2.02
N GLN A 58 -8.36 5.78 2.13
CA GLN A 58 -7.68 6.69 1.18
C GLN A 58 -6.14 6.64 1.35
N SER A 59 -5.66 6.26 2.53
CA SER A 59 -4.24 6.09 2.84
C SER A 59 -4.05 4.72 3.48
N PHE A 60 -3.82 4.65 4.79
CA PHE A 60 -3.72 3.37 5.52
C PHE A 60 -4.60 3.38 6.78
N CYS A 61 -4.87 2.18 7.31
CA CYS A 61 -5.62 1.99 8.55
C CYS A 61 -4.94 0.88 9.37
N TYR A 62 -4.86 1.08 10.69
CA TYR A 62 -4.38 0.05 11.59
C TYR A 62 -5.49 -0.97 11.89
N ILE A 63 -5.17 -2.25 11.77
CA ILE A 63 -6.06 -3.34 12.17
C ILE A 63 -5.89 -3.64 13.67
N LYS A 64 -6.97 -4.10 14.32
CA LYS A 64 -6.87 -4.58 15.71
C LYS A 64 -6.14 -5.93 15.73
N SER A 65 -5.35 -6.16 16.78
CA SER A 65 -4.55 -7.40 16.94
C SER A 65 -5.38 -8.69 16.93
N THR A 66 -6.68 -8.59 17.22
CA THR A 66 -7.61 -9.72 17.20
C THR A 66 -8.00 -10.18 15.80
N ILE A 67 -7.64 -9.44 14.74
CA ILE A 67 -8.02 -9.74 13.35
C ILE A 67 -6.89 -10.44 12.58
N GLY A 68 -5.63 -10.29 13.02
CA GLY A 68 -4.44 -10.81 12.35
C GLY A 68 -3.79 -12.04 13.01
N ARG A 69 -4.47 -12.73 13.93
CA ARG A 69 -3.96 -13.94 14.62
C ARG A 69 -4.77 -15.20 14.34
N ASP A 70 -5.75 -15.12 13.45
CA ASP A 70 -6.57 -16.29 13.13
C ASP A 70 -5.84 -17.13 12.08
N ASP A 71 -5.15 -18.18 12.54
CA ASP A 71 -4.33 -19.10 11.72
C ASP A 71 -5.12 -19.74 10.54
N HIS A 72 -6.45 -19.63 10.56
CA HIS A 72 -7.35 -20.09 9.50
C HIS A 72 -7.40 -19.19 8.26
N LEU A 73 -6.91 -17.95 8.35
CA LEU A 73 -6.90 -16.99 7.21
C LEU A 73 -5.60 -17.04 6.39
N GLY A 74 -4.63 -17.87 6.79
CA GLY A 74 -3.36 -18.00 6.08
C GLY A 74 -2.48 -16.75 6.11
N ILE A 75 -2.73 -15.83 7.05
CA ILE A 75 -1.93 -14.62 7.24
C ILE A 75 -0.99 -14.89 8.42
N ARG A 76 0.30 -15.04 8.16
CA ARG A 76 1.33 -15.16 9.19
C ARG A 76 2.05 -13.84 9.43
#